data_AF-A0A848YTA9-F1
#
_entry.id   AF-A0A848YTA9-F1
#
_cell.length_a   1.000
_cell.length_b   1.000
_cell.length_c   1.000
_cell.angle_alpha   90.00
_cell.angle_beta   90.00
_cell.angle_gamma   90.00
#
_symmetry.space_group_name_H-M   'P 1'
#
loop_
_entity.id
_entity.type
_entity.pdbx_description
1 polymer ?
#
loop_
_entity_poly.entity_id
_entity_poly.type
_entity_poly.pdbx_seq_one_letter_code
_entity_poly.pdbx_strand_id
1 'polypeptide(L)' 'GGDDKTCLIEARPRGGKPIGVTEHAADVDTASRKAANTMAQRLERVLGREDRHKHDPRPDKVM' A
#
# COMPACT_ATOMS: atom_id res chain seq x y z
N GLY A 1 -8.28 26.69 -4.17
CA GLY A 1 -6.81 26.84 -4.13
C GLY A 1 -6.20 25.90 -5.14
N GLY A 2 -4.88 25.96 -5.36
CA GLY A 2 -4.19 25.17 -6.38
C GLY A 2 -4.20 23.65 -6.19
N ASP A 3 -4.63 23.13 -5.04
CA ASP A 3 -4.74 21.67 -4.78
C ASP A 3 -6.16 21.30 -4.31
N ASP A 4 -7.18 21.72 -5.06
CA ASP A 4 -8.58 21.50 -4.70
C ASP A 4 -9.11 20.12 -5.11
N LYS A 5 -8.39 19.37 -5.94
CA LYS A 5 -8.78 18.02 -6.34
C LYS A 5 -8.21 17.01 -5.38
N THR A 6 -9.08 16.12 -4.88
CA THR A 6 -8.73 15.10 -3.90
C THR A 6 -9.02 13.72 -4.48
N CYS A 7 -8.05 12.81 -4.38
CA CYS A 7 -8.24 11.40 -4.72
C CYS A 7 -8.05 10.55 -3.46
N LEU A 8 -9.04 9.69 -3.18
CA LEU A 8 -8.98 8.71 -2.10
C LEU A 8 -8.98 7.31 -2.72
N ILE A 9 -8.02 6.48 -2.32
CA ILE A 9 -7.97 5.05 -2.68
C ILE A 9 -7.95 4.24 -1.40
N GLU A 10 -8.84 3.26 -1.31
CA GLU A 10 -8.85 2.26 -0.25
C GLU A 10 -8.58 0.88 -0.83
N ALA A 11 -7.58 0.19 -0.29
CA ALA A 11 -7.30 -1.21 -0.59
C ALA A 11 -7.66 -2.08 0.62
N ARG A 12 -8.24 -3.26 0.38
CA ARG A 12 -8.60 -4.23 1.42
C ARG A 12 -7.91 -5.58 1.16
N PRO A 13 -6.60 -5.70 1.44
CA PRO A 13 -5.91 -6.99 1.34
C PRO A 13 -6.60 -8.04 2.23
N ARG A 14 -6.77 -9.25 1.71
CA ARG A 14 -7.42 -10.34 2.44
C ARG A 14 -6.61 -10.67 3.70
N GLY A 15 -7.27 -10.69 4.86
CA GLY A 15 -6.63 -10.98 6.14
C GLY A 15 -5.81 -9.84 6.73
N GLY A 16 -5.66 -8.73 6.01
CA GLY A 16 -4.99 -7.52 6.46
C GLY A 16 -5.95 -6.45 6.95
N LYS A 17 -5.38 -5.38 7.52
CA LYS A 17 -6.14 -4.14 7.80
C LYS A 17 -6.36 -3.37 6.49
N PRO A 18 -7.49 -2.68 6.31
CA PRO A 18 -7.69 -1.75 5.20
C PRO A 18 -6.59 -0.70 5.14
N ILE A 19 -6.20 -0.30 3.92
CA ILE A 19 -5.18 0.70 3.66
C ILE A 19 -5.85 1.86 2.93
N GLY A 20 -5.89 3.03 3.57
CA GLY A 20 -6.34 4.28 2.96
C GLY A 20 -5.17 5.15 2.49
N VAL A 21 -5.34 5.78 1.32
CA VAL A 21 -4.48 6.82 0.78
C VAL A 21 -5.35 7.99 0.35
N THR A 22 -4.92 9.22 0.67
CA THR A 22 -5.56 10.46 0.24
C THR A 22 -4.49 11.39 -0.28
N GLU A 23 -4.67 11.88 -1.50
CA GLU A 23 -3.75 12.80 -2.16
C GLU A 23 -4.50 13.98 -2.78
N HIS A 24 -3.79 15.10 -2.92
CA HIS A 24 -4.32 16.34 -3.47
C HIS A 24 -3.48 16.86 -4.64
N ALA A 25 -4.13 17.50 -5.60
CA ALA A 25 -3.47 18.18 -6.72
C ALA A 25 -4.37 19.23 -7.40
N ALA A 26 -3.78 20.00 -8.30
CA ALA A 26 -4.49 20.97 -9.16
C ALA A 26 -5.47 20.33 -10.15
N ASP A 27 -5.21 19.09 -10.54
CA ASP A 27 -5.99 18.35 -11.51
C ASP A 27 -6.20 16.89 -11.07
N VAL A 28 -7.22 16.27 -11.67
CA VAL A 28 -7.66 14.92 -11.31
C VAL A 28 -6.64 13.85 -11.66
N ASP A 29 -5.94 13.99 -12.80
CA ASP A 29 -4.97 13.00 -13.26
C ASP A 29 -3.77 12.96 -12.31
N THR A 30 -3.24 14.13 -11.95
CA THR A 30 -2.16 14.26 -10.97
C THR A 30 -2.56 13.72 -9.61
N ALA A 31 -3.75 14.05 -9.08
CA ALA A 31 -4.21 13.53 -7.79
C ALA A 31 -4.33 12.00 -7.81
N SER A 32 -4.84 11.44 -8.91
CA SER A 32 -5.02 10.00 -9.10
C SER A 32 -3.68 9.27 -9.21
N ARG A 33 -2.72 9.81 -9.99
CA ARG A 33 -1.37 9.23 -10.11
C ARG A 33 -0.63 9.23 -8.78
N LYS A 34 -0.69 10.35 -8.03
CA LYS A 34 -0.12 10.42 -6.68
C LYS A 34 -0.73 9.33 -5.78
N ALA A 35 -2.06 9.24 -5.73
CA ALA A 35 -2.74 8.27 -4.86
C ALA A 35 -2.40 6.82 -5.23
N ALA A 36 -2.38 6.50 -6.52
CA ALA A 36 -2.05 5.16 -7.01
C ALA A 36 -0.60 4.78 -6.70
N ASN A 37 0.36 5.68 -6.93
CA ASN A 37 1.76 5.45 -6.63
C ASN A 37 2.00 5.25 -5.13
N THR A 38 1.39 6.11 -4.29
CA THR A 38 1.45 5.97 -2.83
C THR A 38 0.82 4.65 -2.37
N MET A 39 -0.31 4.23 -2.96
CA MET A 39 -0.95 2.95 -2.65
C MET A 39 -0.07 1.76 -3.03
N ALA A 40 0.55 1.77 -4.22
CA ALA A 40 1.44 0.71 -4.66
C ALA A 40 2.62 0.50 -3.69
N GLN A 41 3.27 1.58 -3.26
CA GLN A 41 4.37 1.51 -2.28
C GLN A 41 3.90 0.96 -0.92
N ARG A 42 2.69 1.31 -0.48
CA ARG A 42 2.12 0.80 0.78
C ARG A 42 1.80 -0.70 0.68
N LEU A 43 1.20 -1.12 -0.43
CA LEU A 43 0.89 -2.52 -0.67
C LEU A 43 2.16 -3.37 -0.74
N GLU A 44 3.21 -2.90 -1.42
CA GLU A 44 4.50 -3.59 -1.48
C GLU A 44 5.11 -3.81 -0.09
N ARG A 45 5.03 -2.81 0.80
CA ARG A 45 5.49 -2.95 2.19
C ARG A 45 4.67 -3.94 3.00
N VAL A 46 3.35 -3.97 2.80
CA VAL A 46 2.45 -4.86 3.54
C VAL A 46 2.61 -6.30 3.06
N LEU A 47 2.45 -6.53 1.76
CA LEU A 47 2.52 -7.87 1.15
C LEU A 47 3.95 -8.43 1.20
N GLY A 48 4.97 -7.60 0.96
CA GLY A 48 6.36 -8.02 1.09
C GLY A 48 6.79 -8.36 2.52
N ARG A 49 6.05 -7.90 3.55
CA ARG A 49 6.22 -8.36 4.94
C ARG A 49 5.55 -9.71 5.18
N GLU A 50 4.36 -9.94 4.60
CA GLU A 50 3.66 -11.22 4.70
C GLU A 50 4.48 -12.37 4.12
N ASP A 51 5.15 -12.14 2.99
CA ASP A 51 6.02 -13.14 2.35
C ASP A 51 7.22 -13.52 3.24
N ARG A 52 7.79 -12.56 4.00
CA ARG A 52 8.92 -12.83 4.92
C ARG A 52 8.53 -13.59 6.18
N HIS A 53 7.24 -13.58 6.55
CA HIS A 53 6.74 -14.31 7.73
C HIS A 53 6.27 -15.74 7.39
N LYS A 54 6.18 -16.10 6.11
CA LYS A 54 6.17 -17.50 5.70
C LYS A 54 7.58 -18.05 5.93
N HIS A 55 7.84 -18.40 7.19
CA HIS A 55 9.05 -19.03 7.63
C HIS A 55 9.31 -20.30 6.82
N ASP A 56 10.32 -20.24 5.96
CA ASP A 56 11.14 -21.43 5.73
C ASP A 56 11.65 -21.88 7.12
N PRO A 57 11.50 -23.16 7.48
CA PRO A 57 12.01 -23.65 8.75
C PRO A 57 13.52 -23.38 8.79
N ARG A 58 13.96 -22.65 9.83
CA ARG A 58 15.40 -22.44 10.06
C ARG A 58 16.06 -23.81 10.24
N PRO A 59 17.18 -24.11 9.55
CA PRO A 59 17.83 -25.42 9.60
C PRO A 59 18.32 -25.80 11.02
N ASP A 60 18.44 -24.84 11.93
CA ASP A 60 18.90 -25.06 13.31
C ASP A 60 17.87 -25.70 14.28
N LYS A 61 16.72 -26.17 13.80
CA LYS A 61 15.72 -26.87 14.64
C LYS A 61 15.38 -28.29 14.17
N VAL A 62 16.26 -28.90 13.37
CA VAL A 62 16.14 -30.31 12.99
C VAL A 62 17.31 -31.10 13.60
N MET A 63 17.29 -31.25 14.92
CA MET A 63 18.07 -32.24 15.66
C MET A 63 17.21 -32.82 16.76
#